data_AF-A0A1S8YI46-F1
#
_entry.id   AF-A0A1S8YI46-F1
#
_cell.length_a   1.000
_cell.length_b   1.000
_cell.length_c   1.000
_cell.angle_alpha   90.00
_cell.angle_beta   90.00
_cell.angle_gamma   90.00
#
_symmetry.space_group_name_H-M   'P 1'
#
loop_
_entity.id
_entity.type
_entity.pdbx_description
1 polymer ?
#
loop_
_entity_poly.entity_id
_entity_poly.type
_entity_poly.pdbx_seq_one_letter_code
_entity_poly.pdbx_strand_id
1 'polypeptide(L)'
;MSGKTANVQLLERLRQLRENSVGRLSSQLASQRQVAQRCRNNIDALNQLKTVHLPAPGGGKVMQNAAGYKAMLQRVVDWQQQEYALAQAEIAQLQRALYEKSREEMRLAQAVKLQRQQIHRVEARRQQRQTDDIALQSWLRKQK
;
A
#
# COMPACT_ATOMS: atom_id res chain seq x y z
N MET A 1 -19.98 25.63 -19.63
CA MET A 1 -20.11 24.57 -18.60
C MET A 1 -19.29 23.31 -18.90
N SER A 2 -18.91 23.04 -20.16
CA SER A 2 -18.11 21.86 -20.57
C SER A 2 -16.74 21.69 -19.90
N GLY A 3 -15.99 22.76 -19.64
CA GLY A 3 -14.64 22.66 -19.04
C GLY A 3 -14.60 22.23 -17.56
N LYS A 4 -15.69 22.42 -16.80
CA LYS A 4 -15.73 22.07 -15.37
C LYS A 4 -16.02 20.58 -15.15
N THR A 5 -16.88 19.98 -15.97
CA THR A 5 -17.18 18.54 -15.96
C THR A 5 -16.00 17.71 -16.46
N ALA A 6 -15.28 18.18 -17.48
CA ALA A 6 -14.06 17.52 -17.97
C ALA A 6 -12.97 17.43 -16.88
N ASN A 7 -12.85 18.44 -16.02
CA ASN A 7 -11.88 18.46 -14.92
C ASN A 7 -12.25 17.44 -13.81
N VAL A 8 -13.54 17.27 -13.51
CA VAL A 8 -14.00 16.26 -12.54
C VAL A 8 -13.76 14.83 -13.05
N GLN A 9 -14.03 14.56 -14.33
CA GLN A 9 -13.76 13.26 -14.94
C GLN A 9 -12.27 12.91 -14.97
N LEU A 10 -11.41 13.90 -15.23
CA LEU A 10 -9.95 13.71 -15.14
C LEU A 10 -9.51 13.34 -13.72
N LEU A 11 -10.06 14.00 -12.70
CA LEU A 11 -9.76 13.72 -11.30
C LEU A 11 -10.25 12.34 -10.87
N GLU A 12 -11.39 11.88 -11.37
CA GLU A 12 -11.90 10.53 -11.12
C GLU A 12 -11.03 9.46 -11.78
N ARG A 13 -10.56 9.70 -13.01
CA ARG A 13 -9.64 8.79 -13.69
C ARG A 13 -8.28 8.73 -13.00
N LEU A 14 -7.78 9.86 -12.50
CA LEU A 14 -6.58 9.92 -11.66
C LEU A 14 -6.76 9.13 -10.35
N ARG A 15 -7.96 9.18 -9.74
CA ARG A 15 -8.28 8.40 -8.54
C ARG A 15 -8.17 6.90 -8.80
N GLN A 16 -8.80 6.41 -9.87
CA GLN A 16 -8.77 4.99 -10.25
C GLN A 16 -7.35 4.47 -10.53
N LEU A 17 -6.53 5.23 -11.26
CA LEU A 17 -5.14 4.84 -11.53
C LEU A 17 -4.31 4.70 -10.25
N ARG A 18 -4.61 5.54 -9.25
CA ARG A 18 -3.91 5.53 -7.95
C ARG A 18 -4.40 4.42 -7.03
N GLU A 19 -5.70 4.16 -6.95
CA GLU A 19 -6.26 3.00 -6.25
C GLU A 19 -5.61 1.70 -6.74
N ASN A 20 -5.44 1.55 -8.06
CA ASN A 20 -4.74 0.42 -8.67
C ASN A 20 -3.23 0.38 -8.32
N SER A 21 -2.60 1.52 -8.10
CA SER A 21 -1.19 1.60 -7.67
C SER A 21 -1.03 1.20 -6.21
N VAL A 22 -1.91 1.68 -5.32
CA VAL A 22 -1.92 1.31 -3.90
C VAL A 22 -2.22 -0.18 -3.74
N GLY A 23 -3.18 -0.70 -4.51
CA GLY A 23 -3.49 -2.14 -4.52
C GLY A 23 -2.27 -2.99 -4.91
N ARG A 24 -1.53 -2.59 -5.94
CA ARG A 24 -0.29 -3.27 -6.37
C ARG A 24 0.81 -3.22 -5.32
N LEU A 25 1.05 -2.06 -4.71
CA LEU A 25 2.06 -1.93 -3.64
C LEU A 25 1.67 -2.77 -2.41
N SER A 26 0.37 -2.83 -2.10
CA SER A 26 -0.14 -3.62 -0.98
C SER A 26 0.02 -5.12 -1.22
N SER A 27 -0.24 -5.60 -2.44
CA SER A 27 -0.02 -7.01 -2.79
C SER A 27 1.46 -7.40 -2.77
N GLN A 28 2.33 -6.51 -3.27
CA GLN A 28 3.79 -6.70 -3.17
C GLN A 28 4.27 -6.76 -1.72
N LEU A 29 3.78 -5.86 -0.87
CA LEU A 29 4.11 -5.85 0.56
C LEU A 29 3.67 -7.15 1.25
N ALA A 30 2.47 -7.65 0.93
CA ALA A 30 1.98 -8.91 1.46
C ALA A 30 2.86 -10.10 1.04
N SER A 31 3.27 -10.13 -0.24
CA SER A 31 4.18 -11.16 -0.77
C SER A 31 5.52 -11.14 -0.04
N GLN A 32 6.12 -9.96 0.18
CA GLN A 32 7.41 -9.89 0.88
C GLN A 32 7.33 -10.26 2.36
N ARG A 33 6.22 -9.93 3.02
CA ARG A 33 5.96 -10.42 4.39
C ARG A 33 5.88 -11.94 4.46
N GLN A 34 5.28 -12.58 3.45
CA GLN A 34 5.24 -14.04 3.37
C GLN A 34 6.63 -14.64 3.17
N VAL A 35 7.48 -14.02 2.33
CA VAL A 35 8.89 -14.43 2.17
C VAL A 35 9.64 -14.33 3.50
N ALA A 36 9.57 -13.17 4.17
CA ALA A 36 10.22 -12.96 5.46
C ALA A 36 9.74 -13.98 6.52
N GLN A 37 8.45 -14.29 6.56
CA GLN A 37 7.91 -15.30 7.47
C GLN A 37 8.43 -16.71 7.15
N ARG A 38 8.49 -17.07 5.86
CA ARG A 38 9.05 -18.36 5.42
C ARG A 38 10.52 -18.49 5.81
N CYS A 39 11.34 -17.47 5.57
CA CYS A 39 12.75 -17.50 5.95
C CYS A 39 12.91 -17.69 7.45
N ARG A 40 12.10 -16.99 8.26
CA ARG A 40 12.10 -17.17 9.72
C ARG A 40 11.75 -18.59 10.15
N ASN A 41 10.67 -19.16 9.60
CA ASN A 41 10.27 -20.54 9.88
C ASN A 41 11.39 -21.54 9.48
N ASN A 42 12.05 -21.31 8.35
CA ASN A 42 13.15 -22.15 7.89
C ASN A 42 14.37 -22.05 8.81
N ILE A 43 14.74 -20.85 9.26
CA ILE A 43 15.84 -20.65 10.21
C ILE A 43 15.55 -21.42 11.50
N ASP A 44 14.33 -21.31 12.04
CA ASP A 44 13.93 -21.99 13.27
C ASP A 44 14.01 -23.51 13.10
N ALA A 45 13.48 -24.06 12.00
CA ALA A 45 13.54 -25.49 11.70
C ALA A 45 14.99 -26.01 11.53
N LEU A 46 15.84 -25.26 10.80
CA LEU A 46 17.24 -25.62 10.60
C LEU A 46 18.04 -25.57 11.90
N ASN A 47 17.73 -24.63 12.78
CA ASN A 47 18.36 -24.56 14.11
C ASN A 47 17.92 -25.73 15.00
N GLN A 48 16.65 -26.13 14.94
CA GLN A 48 16.20 -27.35 15.62
C GLN A 48 16.93 -28.60 15.10
N LEU A 49 17.08 -28.75 13.78
CA LEU A 49 17.81 -29.87 13.17
C LEU A 49 19.26 -29.95 13.66
N LYS A 50 19.94 -28.82 13.89
CA LYS A 50 21.31 -28.81 14.44
C LYS A 50 21.40 -29.35 15.87
N THR A 51 20.31 -29.23 16.65
CA THR A 51 20.26 -29.66 18.06
C THR A 51 19.94 -31.14 18.24
N VAL A 52 19.40 -31.80 17.20
CA VAL A 52 19.15 -33.25 17.21
C VAL A 52 20.48 -33.98 17.39
N HIS A 53 20.63 -34.66 18.53
CA HIS A 53 21.82 -35.42 18.85
C HIS A 53 21.88 -36.67 17.97
N LEU A 54 22.94 -36.78 17.16
CA LEU A 54 23.28 -38.06 16.55
C LEU A 54 23.82 -39.00 17.64
N PRO A 55 23.46 -40.29 17.64
CA PRO A 55 24.00 -41.28 18.57
C PRO A 55 25.54 -41.28 18.51
N ALA A 56 26.17 -41.60 19.65
CA ALA A 56 27.62 -41.53 19.83
C ALA A 56 28.36 -42.11 18.61
N PRO A 57 29.23 -41.34 17.94
CA PRO A 57 29.83 -41.76 16.69
C PRO A 57 30.77 -42.95 16.94
N GLY A 58 30.40 -44.11 16.41
CA GLY A 58 31.31 -45.25 16.28
C GLY A 58 32.38 -44.98 15.22
N GLY A 59 33.39 -44.16 15.55
CA GLY A 59 34.58 -43.93 14.74
C GLY A 59 34.66 -42.59 13.96
N GLY A 60 35.87 -42.23 13.53
CA GLY A 60 36.21 -40.91 12.99
C GLY A 60 35.47 -40.49 11.70
N LYS A 61 35.09 -41.44 10.82
CA LYS A 61 34.28 -41.14 9.62
C LYS A 61 32.88 -40.63 9.97
N VAL A 62 32.26 -41.14 11.05
CA VAL A 62 30.94 -40.70 11.52
C VAL A 62 31.02 -39.27 12.08
N MET A 63 32.11 -38.95 12.79
CA MET A 63 32.37 -37.60 13.29
C MET A 63 32.57 -36.58 12.16
N GLN A 64 33.34 -36.94 11.13
CA GLN A 64 33.58 -36.06 9.97
C GLN A 64 32.29 -35.80 9.17
N ASN A 65 31.44 -36.80 9.00
CA ASN A 65 30.13 -36.66 8.37
C ASN A 65 29.19 -35.76 9.18
N ALA A 66 29.16 -35.91 10.52
CA ALA A 66 28.36 -35.06 11.39
C ALA A 66 28.83 -33.59 11.37
N ALA A 67 30.14 -33.36 11.35
CA ALA A 67 30.72 -32.02 11.24
C ALA A 67 30.40 -31.38 9.89
N GLY A 68 30.55 -32.11 8.78
CA GLY A 68 30.19 -31.65 7.44
C GLY A 68 28.70 -31.32 7.30
N TYR A 69 27.83 -32.15 7.86
CA TYR A 69 26.39 -31.92 7.90
C TYR A 69 26.04 -30.64 8.66
N LYS A 70 26.61 -30.43 9.86
CA LYS A 70 26.38 -29.21 10.65
C LYS A 70 26.88 -27.96 9.94
N ALA A 71 28.06 -28.03 9.30
CA ALA A 71 28.60 -26.92 8.52
C ALA A 71 27.69 -26.57 7.33
N MET A 72 27.15 -27.57 6.63
CA MET A 72 26.17 -27.36 5.55
C MET A 72 24.89 -26.71 6.08
N LEU A 73 24.32 -27.22 7.17
CA LEU A 73 23.14 -26.60 7.80
C LEU A 73 23.41 -25.15 8.23
N GLN A 74 24.61 -24.85 8.73
CA GLN A 74 24.99 -23.49 9.10
C GLN A 74 24.99 -22.58 7.87
N ARG A 75 25.62 -23.00 6.77
CA ARG A 75 25.62 -22.23 5.51
C ARG A 75 24.20 -21.94 5.01
N VAL A 76 23.28 -22.92 5.11
CA VAL A 76 21.87 -22.70 4.71
C VAL A 76 21.19 -21.70 5.64
N VAL A 77 21.46 -21.75 6.95
CA VAL A 77 20.95 -20.74 7.90
C VAL A 77 21.46 -19.35 7.57
N ASP A 78 22.76 -19.21 7.31
CA ASP A 78 23.37 -17.93 6.96
C ASP A 78 22.72 -17.34 5.69
N TRP A 79 22.46 -18.20 4.69
CA TRP A 79 21.75 -17.81 3.48
C TRP A 79 20.31 -17.37 3.75
N GLN A 80 19.55 -18.12 4.58
CA GLN A 80 18.18 -17.74 4.96
C GLN A 80 18.15 -16.41 5.74
N GLN A 81 19.17 -16.12 6.54
CA GLN A 81 19.30 -14.84 7.25
C GLN A 81 19.54 -13.68 6.28
N GLN A 82 20.34 -13.88 5.24
CA GLN A 82 20.53 -12.89 4.18
C GLN A 82 19.24 -12.65 3.39
N GLU A 83 18.53 -13.71 2.99
CA GLU A 83 17.25 -13.60 2.30
C GLU A 83 16.20 -12.87 3.15
N TYR A 84 16.15 -13.17 4.45
CA TYR A 84 15.31 -12.46 5.41
C TYR A 84 15.65 -10.97 5.50
N ALA A 85 16.94 -10.62 5.58
CA ALA A 85 17.39 -9.23 5.66
C ALA A 85 17.02 -8.44 4.39
N LEU A 86 17.15 -9.06 3.21
CA LEU A 86 16.73 -8.49 1.94
C LEU A 86 15.21 -8.25 1.92
N ALA A 87 14.41 -9.26 2.28
CA ALA A 87 12.96 -9.12 2.34
C ALA A 87 12.54 -8.00 3.32
N GLN A 88 13.21 -7.86 4.46
CA GLN A 88 12.92 -6.77 5.41
C GLN A 88 13.27 -5.38 4.85
N ALA A 89 14.38 -5.25 4.13
CA ALA A 89 14.72 -4.01 3.46
C ALA A 89 13.66 -3.63 2.41
N GLU A 90 13.19 -4.60 1.63
CA GLU A 90 12.13 -4.41 0.63
C GLU A 90 10.78 -4.05 1.27
N ILE A 91 10.40 -4.72 2.36
CA ILE A 91 9.20 -4.37 3.15
C ILE A 91 9.28 -2.90 3.59
N ALA A 92 10.42 -2.46 4.14
CA ALA A 92 10.60 -1.09 4.60
C ALA A 92 10.47 -0.08 3.45
N GLN A 93 11.02 -0.38 2.28
CA GLN A 93 10.86 0.46 1.09
C GLN A 93 9.41 0.51 0.61
N LEU A 94 8.73 -0.63 0.53
CA LEU A 94 7.32 -0.72 0.12
C LEU A 94 6.40 0.04 1.09
N GLN A 95 6.66 -0.04 2.39
CA GLN A 95 5.91 0.72 3.41
C GLN A 95 6.07 2.23 3.24
N ARG A 96 7.29 2.71 2.98
CA ARG A 96 7.54 4.14 2.69
C ARG A 96 6.81 4.59 1.44
N ALA A 97 6.92 3.82 0.34
CA ALA A 97 6.23 4.12 -0.90
C ALA A 97 4.71 4.16 -0.74
N LEU A 98 4.14 3.22 0.02
CA LEU A 98 2.70 3.16 0.30
C LEU A 98 2.26 4.36 1.16
N TYR A 99 3.06 4.77 2.13
CA TYR A 99 2.80 5.96 2.94
C TYR A 99 2.84 7.26 2.09
N GLU A 100 3.80 7.39 1.20
CA GLU A 100 3.87 8.54 0.28
C GLU A 100 2.67 8.58 -0.66
N LYS A 101 2.28 7.44 -1.22
CA LYS A 101 1.11 7.33 -2.10
C LYS A 101 -0.19 7.65 -1.36
N SER A 102 -0.37 7.17 -0.13
CA SER A 102 -1.58 7.50 0.65
C SER A 102 -1.65 8.99 1.01
N ARG A 103 -0.51 9.64 1.31
CA ARG A 103 -0.44 11.11 1.49
C ARG A 103 -0.79 11.87 0.20
N GLU A 104 -0.33 11.40 -0.95
CA GLU A 104 -0.68 11.98 -2.25
C GLU A 104 -2.18 11.83 -2.56
N GLU A 105 -2.78 10.69 -2.22
CA GLU A 105 -4.22 10.44 -2.36
C GLU A 105 -5.05 11.35 -1.45
N MET A 106 -4.67 11.48 -0.18
CA MET A 106 -5.36 12.36 0.77
C MET A 106 -5.39 13.82 0.29
N ARG A 107 -4.24 14.33 -0.20
CA ARG A 107 -4.15 15.69 -0.76
C ARG A 107 -5.05 15.86 -1.98
N LEU A 108 -5.06 14.89 -2.89
CA LEU A 108 -5.90 14.95 -4.09
C LEU A 108 -7.39 14.88 -3.73
N ALA A 109 -7.79 13.99 -2.82
CA ALA A 109 -9.16 13.87 -2.36
C ALA A 109 -9.67 15.17 -1.74
N GLN A 110 -8.82 15.86 -0.96
CA GLN A 110 -9.13 17.18 -0.41
C GLN A 110 -9.30 18.23 -1.51
N ALA A 111 -8.41 18.26 -2.51
CA ALA A 111 -8.52 19.18 -3.64
C ALA A 111 -9.81 18.96 -4.46
N VAL A 112 -10.16 17.70 -4.74
CA VAL A 112 -11.43 17.33 -5.41
C VAL A 112 -12.63 17.80 -4.61
N LYS A 113 -12.63 17.59 -3.29
CA LYS A 113 -13.71 18.03 -2.39
C LYS A 113 -13.89 19.54 -2.43
N LEU A 114 -12.80 20.31 -2.33
CA LEU A 114 -12.84 21.77 -2.40
C LEU A 114 -13.38 22.25 -3.75
N GLN A 115 -12.94 21.64 -4.85
CA GLN A 115 -13.43 21.99 -6.19
C GLN A 115 -14.94 21.73 -6.33
N ARG A 116 -15.42 20.58 -5.86
CA ARG A 116 -16.86 20.27 -5.87
C ARG A 116 -17.67 21.27 -5.05
N GLN A 117 -17.19 21.65 -3.86
CA GLN A 117 -17.83 22.67 -3.02
C GLN A 117 -17.90 24.03 -3.71
N GLN A 118 -16.84 24.45 -4.42
CA GLN A 118 -16.86 25.69 -5.17
C GLN A 118 -17.88 25.67 -6.31
N ILE A 119 -17.96 24.55 -7.05
CA ILE A 119 -18.96 24.37 -8.11
C ILE A 119 -20.37 24.50 -7.53
N HIS A 120 -20.68 23.77 -6.46
CA HIS A 120 -21.99 23.84 -5.80
C HIS A 120 -22.33 25.26 -5.31
N ARG A 121 -21.38 26.00 -4.73
CA ARG A 121 -21.60 27.40 -4.30
C ARG A 121 -21.90 28.33 -5.47
N VAL A 122 -21.28 28.11 -6.63
CA VAL A 122 -21.55 28.91 -7.83
C VAL A 122 -22.94 28.59 -8.38
N GLU A 123 -23.32 27.31 -8.40
CA GLU A 123 -24.64 26.87 -8.84
C GLU A 123 -25.76 27.38 -7.91
N ALA A 124 -25.59 27.26 -6.60
CA ALA A 124 -26.54 27.76 -5.61
C ALA A 124 -26.76 29.27 -5.74
N ARG A 125 -25.69 30.06 -5.91
CA ARG A 125 -25.81 31.51 -6.15
C ARG A 125 -26.54 31.84 -7.44
N ARG A 126 -26.34 31.05 -8.50
CA ARG A 126 -27.04 31.23 -9.77
C ARG A 126 -28.53 30.92 -9.64
N GLN A 127 -28.87 29.85 -8.93
CA GLN A 127 -30.26 29.48 -8.64
C GLN A 127 -30.95 30.54 -7.77
N GLN A 128 -30.28 31.00 -6.72
CA GLN A 128 -30.82 32.05 -5.86
C GLN A 128 -31.12 33.33 -6.65
N ARG A 129 -30.17 33.80 -7.47
CA ARG A 129 -30.39 34.98 -8.32
C ARG A 129 -31.60 34.82 -9.25
N GLN A 130 -31.77 33.65 -9.85
CA GLN A 130 -32.95 33.37 -10.69
C GLN A 130 -34.25 33.44 -9.89
N THR A 131 -34.27 32.89 -8.68
CA THR A 131 -35.44 32.94 -7.79
C THR A 131 -35.75 34.37 -7.37
N ASP A 132 -34.74 35.15 -7.01
CA ASP A 132 -34.88 36.56 -6.60
C ASP A 132 -35.42 37.41 -7.76
N ASP A 133 -34.92 37.20 -8.98
CA ASP A 133 -35.41 37.87 -10.19
C ASP A 133 -36.91 37.55 -10.45
N ILE A 134 -37.32 36.29 -10.28
CA ILE A 134 -38.73 35.87 -10.43
C ILE A 134 -39.62 36.48 -9.34
N ALA A 135 -39.14 36.51 -8.09
CA ALA A 135 -39.85 37.10 -6.96
C ALA A 135 -40.07 38.61 -7.17
N LEU A 136 -39.03 39.32 -7.62
CA LEU A 136 -39.10 40.75 -7.95
C LEU A 136 -40.12 41.02 -9.07
N GLN A 137 -40.09 40.25 -10.15
CA GLN A 137 -41.06 40.38 -11.25
C GLN A 137 -42.50 40.13 -10.77
N SER A 138 -42.70 39.12 -9.91
CA SER A 138 -44.02 38.78 -9.37
C SER A 138 -44.55 39.88 -8.45
N TRP A 139 -43.68 40.50 -7.65
CA TRP A 139 -44.04 41.63 -6.80
C TRP A 139 -44.40 42.88 -7.61
N LEU A 140 -43.61 43.24 -8.62
CA LEU A 140 -43.87 44.37 -9.52
C LEU A 140 -45.22 44.23 -10.25
N ARG A 141 -45.61 43.00 -10.63
CA ARG A 141 -46.91 42.73 -11.27
C ARG A 141 -48.09 42.90 -10.31
N LYS A 142 -47.90 42.72 -9.01
CA LYS A 142 -48.96 42.90 -7.99
C LYS A 142 -49.13 44.35 -7.52
N GLN A 143 -48.18 45.23 -7.82
CA GLN A 143 -48.23 46.66 -7.50
C GLN A 143 -48.89 47.52 -8.58
N LYS A 144 -49.21 46.95 -9.74
CA LYS A 144 -50.06 47.56 -10.77
C LYS A 144 -51.49 47.11 -10.58
#